data_AF-A0A158CI88-F1
#
_entry.id   AF-A0A158CI88-F1
#
_cell.length_a   1.000
_cell.length_b   1.000
_cell.length_c   1.000
_cell.angle_alpha   90.00
_cell.angle_beta   90.00
_cell.angle_gamma   90.00
#
_symmetry.space_group_name_H-M   'P 1'
#
loop_
_entity.id
_entity.type
_entity.pdbx_description
1 polymer ?
#
loop_
_entity_poly.entity_id
_entity_poly.type
_entity_poly.pdbx_seq_one_letter_code
_entity_poly.pdbx_strand_id
1 'polypeptide(L)'
;MALRLEDSDTAKWFSDKVGETAISVVNVSNSTNTTTEAHALEFSASQSRSIQLEKVPLIPVKLLHSLPNLQYFMRISGGAVYQGRIPIIEG
;
A
#
# COMPACT_ATOMS: atom_id res chain seq x y z
N MET A 1 -17.94 -11.38 2.60
CA MET A 1 -16.64 -11.98 2.22
C MET A 1 -16.50 -11.87 0.72
N ALA A 2 -15.28 -11.71 0.21
CA ALA A 2 -14.95 -11.72 -1.22
C ALA A 2 -13.74 -12.64 -1.46
N LEU A 3 -13.88 -13.54 -2.43
CA LEU A 3 -12.78 -14.30 -3.03
C LEU A 3 -12.11 -13.44 -4.12
N ARG A 4 -11.20 -14.01 -4.92
CA ARG A 4 -10.65 -13.32 -6.08
C ARG A 4 -11.80 -12.80 -6.96
N LEU A 5 -11.75 -11.52 -7.30
CA LEU A 5 -12.73 -10.85 -8.17
C LEU A 5 -12.07 -10.55 -9.52
N GLU A 6 -12.71 -10.91 -10.62
CA GLU A 6 -12.23 -10.60 -11.97
C GLU A 6 -12.85 -9.32 -12.52
N ASP A 7 -14.11 -9.06 -12.14
CA ASP A 7 -14.83 -7.86 -12.52
C ASP A 7 -14.35 -6.64 -11.70
N SER A 8 -13.92 -5.61 -12.42
CA SER A 8 -13.31 -4.42 -11.83
C SER A 8 -14.33 -3.56 -11.07
N ASP A 9 -15.58 -3.50 -11.54
CA ASP A 9 -16.63 -2.70 -10.90
C ASP A 9 -17.02 -3.31 -9.55
N THR A 10 -17.17 -4.63 -9.49
CA THR A 10 -17.42 -5.37 -8.26
C THR A 10 -16.25 -5.26 -7.29
N ALA A 11 -15.01 -5.34 -7.79
CA ALA A 11 -13.81 -5.17 -6.97
C ALA A 11 -13.70 -3.76 -6.39
N LYS A 12 -13.99 -2.73 -7.19
CA LYS A 12 -14.04 -1.34 -6.74
C LYS A 12 -15.13 -1.15 -5.69
N TRP A 13 -16.34 -1.65 -5.94
CA TRP A 13 -17.43 -1.59 -4.96
C TRP A 13 -17.04 -2.23 -3.63
N PHE A 14 -16.34 -3.37 -3.65
CA PHE A 14 -15.88 -4.02 -2.43
C PHE A 14 -14.80 -3.18 -1.71
N SER A 15 -13.80 -2.67 -2.45
CA SER A 15 -12.76 -1.77 -1.93
C SER A 15 -13.38 -0.55 -1.24
N ASP A 16 -14.31 0.12 -1.91
CA ASP A 16 -14.98 1.33 -1.38
C ASP A 16 -15.81 1.00 -0.13
N LYS A 17 -16.48 -0.15 -0.10
CA LYS A 17 -17.27 -0.61 1.05
C LYS A 17 -16.43 -0.98 2.27
N VAL A 18 -15.20 -1.42 2.05
CA VAL A 18 -14.24 -1.74 3.11
C VAL A 18 -13.65 -0.47 3.71
N GLY A 19 -13.44 0.56 2.87
CA GLY A 19 -12.97 1.88 3.29
C GLY A 19 -11.47 2.08 3.11
N GLU A 20 -10.97 3.14 3.74
CA GLU A 20 -9.60 3.63 3.59
C GLU A 20 -8.80 3.50 4.88
N THR A 21 -7.48 3.51 4.75
CA THR A 21 -6.53 3.59 5.86
C THR A 21 -5.52 4.71 5.60
N ALA A 22 -4.94 5.26 6.66
CA ALA A 22 -3.88 6.24 6.54
C ALA A 22 -2.52 5.54 6.56
N ILE A 23 -1.64 5.88 5.62
CA ILE A 23 -0.25 5.45 5.58
C ILE A 23 0.68 6.65 5.73
N SER A 24 1.88 6.43 6.27
CA SER A 24 2.93 7.44 6.29
C SER A 24 3.88 7.21 5.13
N VAL A 25 3.92 8.16 4.20
CA VAL A 25 4.87 8.19 3.09
C VAL A 25 6.11 8.94 3.55
N VAL A 26 7.26 8.27 3.51
CA VAL A 26 8.55 8.85 3.90
C VAL A 26 9.36 9.10 2.64
N ASN A 27 9.56 10.37 2.31
CA ASN A 27 10.42 10.81 1.22
C ASN A 27 11.81 11.14 1.79
N VAL A 28 12.85 10.54 1.22
CA VAL A 28 14.26 10.82 1.55
C VAL A 28 14.96 11.28 0.28
N SER A 29 15.56 12.46 0.32
CA SER A 29 16.36 12.99 -0.77
C SER A 29 17.78 13.28 -0.31
N ASN A 30 18.74 12.92 -1.15
CA ASN A 30 20.16 13.17 -0.95
C ASN A 30 20.64 14.00 -2.14
N SER A 31 21.27 15.13 -1.88
CA SER A 31 21.94 15.93 -2.90
C SER A 31 23.40 16.11 -2.55
N THR A 32 24.23 16.21 -3.58
CA THR A 32 25.66 16.46 -3.47
C THR A 32 26.01 17.51 -4.49
N ASN A 33 26.53 18.64 -4.01
CA ASN A 33 26.91 19.76 -4.86
C ASN A 33 28.43 19.96 -4.75
N THR A 34 29.07 20.07 -5.92
CA THR A 34 30.49 20.42 -6.09
C THR A 34 30.58 21.65 -6.97
N THR A 35 31.12 22.76 -6.46
CA THR A 35 31.27 24.01 -7.22
C THR A 35 32.66 24.05 -7.86
N THR A 36 32.73 24.18 -9.18
CA THR A 36 34.00 24.10 -9.96
C THR A 36 34.93 25.31 -9.77
N GLU A 37 34.42 26.46 -9.30
CA GLU A 37 35.20 27.68 -9.07
C GLU A 37 35.71 27.84 -7.62
N ALA A 38 35.28 26.97 -6.71
CA ALA A 38 35.77 26.94 -5.34
C ALA A 38 36.98 26.03 -5.24
N HIS A 39 37.97 26.42 -4.43
CA HIS A 39 39.14 25.60 -4.12
C HIS A 39 38.74 24.15 -3.79
N ALA A 40 39.62 23.18 -4.08
CA ALA A 40 39.41 21.72 -4.06
C ALA A 40 38.87 21.09 -2.74
N LEU A 41 38.38 21.88 -1.79
CA LEU A 41 37.88 21.53 -0.47
C LEU A 41 36.39 21.85 -0.25
N GLU A 42 35.67 22.47 -1.18
CA GLU A 42 34.23 22.76 -1.03
C GLU A 42 33.33 21.63 -1.56
N PHE A 43 33.26 20.54 -0.78
CA PHE A 43 32.27 19.48 -0.95
C PHE A 43 31.07 19.74 -0.03
N SER A 44 29.86 19.86 -0.60
CA SER A 44 28.64 19.97 0.20
C SER A 44 27.69 18.82 -0.11
N ALA A 45 27.20 18.17 0.94
CA ALA A 45 26.17 17.15 0.85
C ALA A 45 24.99 17.56 1.72
N SER A 46 23.78 17.46 1.17
CA SER A 46 22.55 17.70 1.93
C SER A 46 21.69 16.43 1.92
N GLN A 47 21.06 16.15 3.06
CA GLN A 47 20.08 15.07 3.20
C GLN A 47 18.80 15.69 3.75
N SER A 48 17.69 15.45 3.07
CA SER A 48 16.36 15.91 3.50
C SER A 48 15.41 14.73 3.64
N ARG A 49 14.60 14.76 4.69
CA ARG A 49 13.56 13.76 4.96
C ARG A 49 12.24 14.47 5.21
N SER A 50 11.19 14.05 4.51
CA SER A 50 9.82 14.52 4.68
C SER A 50 8.90 13.33 4.96
N ILE A 51 7.92 13.54 5.86
CA ILE A 51 6.91 12.55 6.20
C ILE A 51 5.55 13.15 5.87
N GLN A 52 4.76 12.45 5.06
CA GLN A 52 3.42 12.86 4.67
C GLN A 52 2.42 11.75 5.00
N LEU A 53 1.25 12.14 5.50
CA LEU A 53 0.15 11.20 5.72
C LEU A 53 -0.71 11.15 4.46
N GLU A 54 -0.96 9.95 3.95
CA GLU A 54 -1.80 9.71 2.77
C GLU A 54 -2.93 8.75 3.11
N LYS A 55 -4.14 9.02 2.61
CA LYS A 55 -5.26 8.07 2.69
C LYS A 55 -5.25 7.17 1.45
N VAL A 56 -5.28 5.87 1.68
CA VAL A 56 -5.31 4.85 0.62
C VAL A 56 -6.40 3.82 0.90
N PRO A 57 -6.94 3.13 -0.12
CA PRO A 57 -7.87 2.03 0.11
C PRO A 57 -7.25 0.97 1.04
N LEU A 58 -8.01 0.52 2.04
CA LEU A 58 -7.54 -0.53 2.95
C LEU A 58 -7.28 -1.84 2.18
N ILE A 59 -8.09 -2.12 1.15
CA ILE A 59 -7.88 -3.23 0.22
C ILE A 59 -7.94 -2.68 -1.22
N PRO A 60 -6.78 -2.45 -1.86
CA PRO A 60 -6.74 -2.03 -3.26
C PRO A 60 -7.37 -3.04 -4.21
N VAL A 61 -8.06 -2.55 -5.25
CA VAL A 61 -8.66 -3.36 -6.34
C VAL A 61 -7.66 -4.37 -6.93
N LYS A 62 -6.40 -3.96 -7.10
CA LYS A 62 -5.34 -4.83 -7.61
C LYS A 62 -5.16 -6.09 -6.76
N LEU A 63 -5.26 -6.00 -5.43
CA LEU A 63 -5.14 -7.16 -4.55
C LEU A 63 -6.33 -8.10 -4.67
N LEU A 64 -7.53 -7.58 -4.94
CA LEU A 64 -8.72 -8.38 -5.18
C LEU A 64 -8.60 -9.18 -6.49
N HIS A 65 -8.00 -8.60 -7.53
CA HIS A 65 -7.74 -9.28 -8.80
C HIS A 65 -6.61 -10.31 -8.69
N SER A 66 -5.58 -10.03 -7.90
CA SER A 66 -4.41 -10.91 -7.77
C SER A 66 -4.50 -11.88 -6.58
N LEU A 67 -5.69 -12.09 -6.03
CA LEU A 67 -5.83 -12.89 -4.81
C LEU A 67 -5.47 -14.37 -5.08
N PRO A 68 -4.55 -14.97 -4.29
CA PRO A 68 -4.20 -16.37 -4.47
C PRO A 68 -5.38 -17.31 -4.24
N ASN A 69 -5.29 -18.52 -4.79
CA ASN A 69 -6.32 -19.53 -4.58
C ASN A 69 -6.51 -19.81 -3.08
N LEU A 70 -7.76 -20.05 -2.69
CA LEU A 70 -8.20 -20.30 -1.31
C LEU A 70 -7.99 -19.13 -0.34
N GLN A 71 -7.63 -17.93 -0.79
CA GLN A 71 -7.61 -16.74 0.07
C GLN A 71 -8.87 -15.91 -0.11
N TYR A 72 -9.23 -15.14 0.92
CA TYR A 72 -10.38 -14.23 0.89
C TYR A 72 -10.18 -13.01 1.77
N PHE A 73 -10.93 -11.96 1.48
CA PHE A 73 -11.16 -10.86 2.42
C PHE A 73 -12.56 -10.93 3.01
N MET A 74 -12.67 -10.72 4.31
CA MET A 74 -13.94 -10.75 5.03
C MET A 74 -14.10 -9.50 5.86
N ARG A 75 -15.19 -8.77 5.58
CA ARG A 75 -15.72 -7.72 6.46
C ARG A 75 -16.82 -8.32 7.32
N ILE A 76 -16.65 -8.27 8.64
CA ILE A 76 -17.65 -8.73 9.60
C ILE A 76 -18.44 -7.55 10.17
N SER A 77 -19.57 -7.84 10.83
CA SER A 77 -20.34 -6.84 11.56
C SER A 77 -19.44 -6.11 12.57
N GLY A 78 -19.62 -4.79 12.68
CA GLY A 78 -18.71 -3.93 13.46
C GLY A 78 -17.55 -3.34 12.66
N GLY A 79 -17.43 -3.65 11.36
CA GLY A 79 -16.49 -2.98 10.46
C GLY A 79 -15.07 -3.57 10.48
N ALA A 80 -14.81 -4.61 11.27
CA ALA A 80 -13.54 -5.32 11.23
C ALA A 80 -13.36 -6.09 9.91
N VAL A 81 -12.14 -6.07 9.40
CA VAL A 81 -11.77 -6.62 8.10
C VAL A 81 -10.58 -7.55 8.29
N TYR A 82 -10.67 -8.76 7.74
CA TYR A 82 -9.65 -9.81 7.87
C TYR A 82 -9.33 -10.42 6.52
N GLN A 83 -8.07 -10.81 6.33
CA GLN A 83 -7.68 -11.75 5.28
C GLN A 83 -7.67 -13.17 5.86
N GLY A 84 -8.33 -14.10 5.20
CA GLY A 84 -8.40 -15.49 5.62
C GLY A 84 -7.98 -16.45 4.52
N ARG A 85 -7.82 -17.73 4.90
CA ARG A 85 -7.53 -18.84 4.00
C ARG A 85 -8.51 -19.98 4.26
N ILE A 86 -9.09 -20.52 3.19
CA ILE A 86 -9.96 -21.70 3.24
C ILE A 86 -9.08 -22.94 3.43
N PRO A 87 -9.30 -23.75 4.48
CA PRO A 87 -8.55 -24.99 4.66
C PRO A 87 -8.95 -26.03 3.62
N ILE A 88 -7.99 -26.87 3.22
CA ILE A 88 -8.27 -28.12 2.49
C ILE A 88 -8.43 -29.19 3.57
N ILE A 89 -9.59 -29.82 3.64
CA ILE A 89 -9.86 -30.90 4.59
C ILE A 89 -9.66 -32.21 3.85
N GLU A 90 -8.70 -33.02 4.29
CA GLU A 90 -8.51 -34.40 3.84
C GLU A 90 -9.29 -35.33 4.78
N GLY A 91 -10.05 -36.25 4.19
CA GLY A 91 -10.90 -37.22 4.90
C GLY A 91 -10.18 -38.52 5.20
#